data_AF-A0A9E4X4B9-F1
#
_entry.id   AF-A0A9E4X4B9-F1
#
_cell.length_a   1.000
_cell.length_b   1.000
_cell.length_c   1.000
_cell.angle_alpha   90.00
_cell.angle_beta   90.00
_cell.angle_gamma   90.00
#
_symmetry.space_group_name_H-M   'P 1'
#
loop_
_entity.id
_entity.type
_entity.pdbx_description
1 polymer ?
#
loop_
_entity_poly.entity_id
_entity_poly.type
_entity_poly.pdbx_seq_one_letter_code
_entity_poly.pdbx_strand_id
1 'polypeptide(L)'
;MFVTLAVTTLLIAACGGTSESGLASIGAQAGPAGAETPAPTVGSTTSDTGLATATATSTPTAEATGSQSATAEVATPAPTVAPTAASIPRTTPAGSGGETAAEAQPSSTVTPAAQAEAPRTLIAQALDSPGLMWCLADKVGMETVLQLSHRAPTAQENYSIRLCFFDKREIAAWDAEWPKRIDAAFAPAVCGDKPTKDFPASYYQGPLIDSHLHIPQLPDDTVGDAPVDGYVETRGAESDLYDTIAKEQRPLLGRTMDINRIACTLRNEGSIKAFAFFPTFPEITVPAIEVAYRTVERYPSLFVPFLQASANGATTLAGESLEVMLGVRPNLFFGFGEVGSSPTESDNPAPDSEIYTGDWEVVRDHGLAVWYHPGEGHIESLERAIQDFPEVTFIVHGDVIRPYIDGILDRNPNVYFTYNDIFDDLIPTFRFGEKEVFVSDMRNDWDRLLDAAYAMYGSLIENHPDRYMWGTDRGDIVWQYDEDIGQLLTEYARAFIGRFDPEIQEMIAYKNAERLIGDYGNP
;
A
#
# COMPACT_ATOMS: atom_id res chain seq x y z
N MET A 1 53.31 29.18 -9.57
CA MET A 1 52.90 29.11 -8.15
C MET A 1 52.44 27.67 -7.93
N PHE A 2 53.29 26.69 -7.57
CA PHE A 2 53.89 26.43 -6.24
C PHE A 2 52.80 26.45 -5.15
N VAL A 3 52.49 25.39 -4.39
CA VAL A 3 53.32 24.31 -3.80
C VAL A 3 52.47 23.06 -3.48
N THR A 4 53.09 21.89 -3.62
CA THR A 4 52.74 20.54 -3.13
C THR A 4 53.32 20.30 -1.73
N LEU A 5 52.65 19.55 -0.83
CA LEU A 5 53.18 18.70 0.29
C LEU A 5 52.00 18.37 1.25
N ALA A 6 51.87 17.29 2.02
CA ALA A 6 52.46 15.96 2.10
C ALA A 6 51.72 15.17 3.22
N VAL A 7 51.43 13.89 2.97
CA VAL A 7 51.70 12.70 3.80
C VAL A 7 51.34 12.72 5.30
N THR A 8 50.52 11.75 5.75
CA THR A 8 50.92 10.82 6.83
C THR A 8 50.24 9.46 6.63
N THR A 9 51.07 8.44 6.43
CA THR A 9 50.76 7.01 6.51
C THR A 9 51.06 6.54 7.92
N LEU A 10 50.20 5.72 8.54
CA LEU A 10 50.60 4.87 9.65
C LEU A 10 50.09 3.45 9.42
N LEU A 11 51.05 2.56 9.18
CA LEU A 11 50.96 1.11 9.18
C LEU A 11 51.36 0.62 10.57
N ILE A 12 50.56 -0.24 11.21
CA ILE A 12 51.05 -1.26 12.13
C ILE A 12 50.47 -2.60 11.72
N ALA A 13 51.37 -3.51 11.35
CA ALA A 13 51.17 -4.92 11.04
C ALA A 13 51.08 -5.72 12.36
N ALA A 14 50.14 -6.68 12.45
CA ALA A 14 50.36 -8.12 12.31
C ALA A 14 50.64 -8.90 13.60
N CYS A 15 49.76 -9.89 13.85
CA CYS A 15 49.99 -11.27 14.32
C CYS A 15 48.58 -11.89 14.38
N GLY A 16 48.15 -12.89 13.61
CA GLY A 16 48.85 -14.08 13.13
C GLY A 16 48.26 -15.28 13.87
N GLY A 17 47.55 -16.18 13.18
CA GLY A 17 46.99 -17.38 13.81
C GLY A 17 46.08 -18.21 12.92
N THR A 18 46.64 -18.83 11.88
CA THR A 18 46.02 -19.95 11.16
C THR A 18 46.13 -21.24 11.95
N SER A 19 45.07 -22.06 11.97
CA SER A 19 45.22 -23.52 11.98
C SER A 19 43.96 -24.20 11.45
N GLU A 20 44.11 -24.82 10.28
CA GLU A 20 43.32 -25.98 9.87
C GLU A 20 43.57 -27.15 10.85
N SER A 21 42.54 -27.94 11.15
CA SER A 21 42.54 -29.40 10.95
C SER A 21 41.36 -30.07 11.66
N GLY A 22 40.79 -31.09 11.01
CA GLY A 22 40.47 -32.33 11.72
C GLY A 22 39.00 -32.67 11.93
N LEU A 23 38.49 -33.50 11.01
CA LEU A 23 37.39 -34.44 11.22
C LEU A 23 37.58 -35.28 12.50
N ALA A 24 36.54 -35.43 13.31
CA ALA A 24 36.23 -36.66 14.03
C ALA A 24 34.78 -36.68 14.53
N SER A 25 34.00 -37.61 14.00
CA SER A 25 32.74 -38.08 14.60
C SER A 25 33.07 -38.95 15.81
N ILE A 26 32.47 -38.71 16.99
CA ILE A 26 32.06 -39.74 17.95
C ILE A 26 30.86 -39.19 18.73
N GLY A 27 29.73 -39.89 18.71
CA GLY A 27 28.57 -39.56 19.53
C GLY A 27 28.72 -40.02 20.98
N ALA A 28 27.87 -39.49 21.86
CA ALA A 28 27.25 -40.24 22.95
C ALA A 28 26.35 -39.33 23.82
N GLN A 29 25.17 -39.89 24.09
CA GLN A 29 24.49 -39.88 25.38
C GLN A 29 23.83 -38.59 25.88
N ALA A 30 22.50 -38.63 25.72
CA ALA A 30 21.54 -38.03 26.62
C ALA A 30 21.75 -38.50 28.07
N GLY A 31 21.69 -37.53 28.99
CA GLY A 31 21.61 -37.73 30.43
C GLY A 31 20.91 -36.51 31.07
N PRO A 32 19.96 -36.70 32.01
CA PRO A 32 19.00 -35.67 32.39
C PRO A 32 19.39 -34.90 33.66
N ALA A 33 19.04 -33.63 33.71
CA ALA A 33 18.86 -32.81 34.93
C ALA A 33 18.14 -31.52 34.47
N GLY A 34 17.16 -30.96 35.17
CA GLY A 34 16.64 -31.20 36.49
C GLY A 34 15.93 -29.93 36.95
N ALA A 35 14.87 -30.10 37.73
CA ALA A 35 14.28 -29.13 38.66
C ALA A 35 13.79 -27.78 38.10
N GLU A 36 12.52 -27.75 37.71
CA GLU A 36 11.72 -26.53 37.67
C GLU A 36 11.52 -25.99 39.11
N THR A 37 11.73 -24.69 39.25
CA THR A 37 11.43 -23.92 40.47
C THR A 37 10.05 -23.27 40.29
N PRO A 38 9.14 -23.35 41.28
CA PRO A 38 7.80 -22.77 41.12
C PRO A 38 7.81 -21.24 41.35
N ALA A 39 7.06 -20.55 40.50
CA ALA A 39 6.76 -19.12 40.58
C ALA A 39 5.92 -18.76 41.84
N PRO A 40 6.03 -17.53 42.36
CA PRO A 40 5.38 -17.12 43.60
C PRO A 40 3.89 -16.84 43.42
N THR A 41 3.11 -17.34 44.38
CA THR A 41 1.68 -17.12 44.55
C THR A 41 1.42 -15.70 45.08
N VAL A 42 0.66 -14.89 44.33
CA VAL A 42 0.11 -13.62 44.82
C VAL A 42 -1.30 -13.88 45.34
N GLY A 43 -1.50 -13.58 46.63
CA GLY A 43 -2.78 -13.71 47.32
C GLY A 43 -3.75 -12.59 46.92
N SER A 44 -4.97 -12.97 46.59
CA SER A 44 -6.11 -12.08 46.42
C SER A 44 -7.14 -12.43 47.51
N THR A 45 -7.41 -11.45 48.37
CA THR A 45 -8.45 -11.47 49.40
C THR A 45 -9.75 -10.88 48.85
N THR A 46 -10.78 -11.73 48.77
CA THR A 46 -12.20 -11.50 49.07
C THR A 46 -12.84 -10.14 48.80
N SER A 47 -13.92 -10.17 48.01
CA SER A 47 -15.22 -9.69 48.50
C SER A 47 -16.38 -10.30 47.71
N ASP A 48 -17.22 -11.01 48.47
CA ASP A 48 -18.54 -11.53 48.11
C ASP A 48 -19.49 -10.41 47.69
N THR A 49 -20.16 -10.58 46.55
CA THR A 49 -21.55 -10.13 46.34
C THR A 49 -22.28 -11.18 45.51
N GLY A 50 -23.30 -11.78 46.12
CA GLY A 50 -24.10 -12.83 45.52
C GLY A 50 -24.95 -12.36 44.34
N LEU A 51 -25.03 -13.21 43.32
CA LEU A 51 -26.07 -13.13 42.30
C LEU A 51 -26.97 -14.36 42.39
N ALA A 52 -28.27 -14.08 42.49
CA ALA A 52 -29.33 -15.05 42.47
C ALA A 52 -29.52 -15.59 41.04
N THR A 53 -29.49 -16.92 40.92
CA THR A 53 -29.93 -17.71 39.78
C THR A 53 -31.42 -17.49 39.49
N ALA A 54 -31.74 -17.00 38.29
CA ALA A 54 -33.07 -17.08 37.71
C ALA A 54 -33.02 -17.98 36.46
N THR A 55 -33.58 -19.17 36.62
CA THR A 55 -33.76 -20.19 35.59
C THR A 55 -34.95 -19.79 34.71
N ALA A 56 -34.75 -19.55 33.42
CA ALA A 56 -35.81 -19.38 32.44
C ALA A 56 -35.80 -20.55 31.45
N THR A 57 -36.82 -21.39 31.58
CA THR A 57 -37.11 -22.55 30.75
C THR A 57 -37.85 -22.09 29.48
N SER A 58 -37.28 -22.29 28.30
CA SER A 58 -37.98 -22.10 27.02
C SER A 58 -38.49 -23.44 26.48
N THR A 59 -39.81 -23.57 26.40
CA THR A 59 -40.52 -24.68 25.75
C THR A 59 -40.69 -24.39 24.25
N PRO A 60 -40.54 -25.38 23.35
CA PRO A 60 -40.73 -25.20 21.91
C PRO A 60 -42.21 -25.33 21.54
N THR A 61 -42.68 -24.56 20.54
CA THR A 61 -43.97 -24.81 19.89
C THR A 61 -43.77 -24.96 18.39
N ALA A 62 -44.42 -26.00 17.87
CA ALA A 62 -44.30 -26.54 16.52
C ALA A 62 -45.20 -25.86 15.48
N GLU A 63 -44.77 -26.04 14.22
CA GLU A 63 -45.54 -26.28 12.99
C GLU A 63 -46.91 -25.63 12.75
N ALA A 64 -47.01 -24.89 11.63
CA ALA A 64 -48.16 -24.99 10.73
C ALA A 64 -47.77 -24.69 9.27
N THR A 65 -48.02 -25.70 8.46
CA THR A 65 -48.14 -25.83 6.99
C THR A 65 -48.75 -24.66 6.18
N GLY A 66 -48.19 -24.41 4.99
CA GLY A 66 -48.88 -24.66 3.70
C GLY A 66 -49.53 -23.50 2.91
N SER A 67 -48.96 -23.15 1.73
CA SER A 67 -49.60 -22.86 0.41
C SER A 67 -48.63 -22.02 -0.43
N GLN A 68 -47.96 -22.53 -1.47
CA GLN A 68 -48.39 -22.72 -2.87
C GLN A 68 -48.99 -21.49 -3.61
N SER A 69 -48.27 -21.13 -4.67
CA SER A 69 -48.69 -20.61 -5.98
C SER A 69 -48.94 -19.10 -6.15
N ALA A 70 -48.05 -18.44 -6.90
CA ALA A 70 -48.39 -17.82 -8.18
C ALA A 70 -47.11 -17.35 -8.90
N THR A 71 -46.81 -17.99 -10.01
CA THR A 71 -45.87 -17.54 -11.05
C THR A 71 -46.48 -16.36 -11.81
N ALA A 72 -45.72 -15.28 -11.99
CA ALA A 72 -46.04 -14.22 -12.94
C ALA A 72 -44.81 -13.97 -13.83
N GLU A 73 -44.85 -14.59 -15.00
CA GLU A 73 -44.01 -14.31 -16.17
C GLU A 73 -44.22 -12.86 -16.61
N VAL A 74 -43.15 -12.06 -16.59
CA VAL A 74 -43.14 -10.72 -17.21
C VAL A 74 -42.44 -10.84 -18.56
N ALA A 75 -43.22 -10.71 -19.63
CA ALA A 75 -42.77 -10.71 -21.01
C ALA A 75 -42.04 -9.41 -21.36
N THR A 76 -40.78 -9.51 -21.77
CA THR A 76 -40.03 -8.45 -22.45
C THR A 76 -40.31 -8.46 -23.96
N PRO A 77 -40.64 -7.31 -24.58
CA PRO A 77 -40.72 -7.20 -26.03
C PRO A 77 -39.34 -6.95 -26.66
N ALA A 78 -39.06 -7.66 -27.75
CA ALA A 78 -37.90 -7.47 -28.61
C ALA A 78 -38.00 -6.16 -29.42
N PRO A 79 -36.88 -5.45 -29.67
CA PRO A 79 -36.80 -4.48 -30.73
C PRO A 79 -36.19 -5.11 -32.00
N THR A 80 -36.99 -5.15 -33.06
CA THR A 80 -36.54 -5.21 -34.44
C THR A 80 -36.13 -3.80 -34.87
N VAL A 81 -34.98 -3.64 -35.54
CA VAL A 81 -34.79 -2.84 -36.78
C VAL A 81 -33.29 -2.77 -37.11
N ALA A 82 -32.98 -3.13 -38.36
CA ALA A 82 -31.68 -3.08 -39.01
C ALA A 82 -31.23 -1.64 -39.34
N PRO A 83 -29.95 -1.47 -39.71
CA PRO A 83 -29.67 -0.68 -40.91
C PRO A 83 -28.74 -1.38 -41.89
N THR A 84 -29.30 -1.59 -43.08
CA THR A 84 -28.78 -1.26 -44.42
C THR A 84 -27.27 -1.03 -44.58
N ALA A 85 -26.64 -1.96 -45.31
CA ALA A 85 -25.40 -1.75 -46.03
C ALA A 85 -25.60 -0.73 -47.17
N ALA A 86 -24.70 0.24 -47.29
CA ALA A 86 -24.59 1.09 -48.47
C ALA A 86 -23.14 1.10 -48.97
N SER A 87 -23.05 0.80 -50.26
CA SER A 87 -21.87 0.49 -51.04
C SER A 87 -21.14 1.75 -51.52
N ILE A 88 -19.84 1.55 -51.74
CA ILE A 88 -18.84 2.33 -52.47
C ILE A 88 -19.39 3.07 -53.72
N PRO A 89 -18.80 4.22 -54.08
CA PRO A 89 -18.38 4.40 -55.47
C PRO A 89 -16.90 4.75 -55.62
N ARG A 90 -16.26 3.99 -56.52
CA ARG A 90 -15.01 4.27 -57.21
C ARG A 90 -15.10 5.59 -57.96
N THR A 91 -14.05 6.40 -57.87
CA THR A 91 -13.68 7.35 -58.94
C THR A 91 -12.16 7.41 -59.07
N THR A 92 -11.65 6.78 -60.12
CA THR A 92 -10.42 7.20 -60.82
C THR A 92 -10.80 8.18 -61.93
N PRO A 93 -9.93 9.15 -62.21
CA PRO A 93 -9.51 9.28 -63.61
C PRO A 93 -7.99 9.46 -63.78
N ALA A 94 -7.53 8.97 -64.92
CA ALA A 94 -6.20 9.11 -65.47
C ALA A 94 -5.96 10.50 -66.11
N GLY A 95 -4.69 10.86 -66.29
CA GLY A 95 -4.19 11.96 -67.13
C GLY A 95 -2.90 12.54 -66.55
N SER A 96 -1.71 12.05 -66.91
CA SER A 96 -0.92 12.37 -68.11
C SER A 96 -0.22 13.74 -68.11
N GLY A 97 1.11 13.71 -68.11
CA GLY A 97 1.96 14.64 -68.87
C GLY A 97 2.59 15.80 -68.08
N GLY A 98 3.94 15.84 -68.08
CA GLY A 98 4.69 17.02 -67.67
C GLY A 98 6.14 16.77 -67.28
N GLU A 99 6.97 16.31 -68.23
CA GLU A 99 8.43 16.41 -68.13
C GLU A 99 8.85 17.88 -68.08
N THR A 100 9.68 18.25 -67.10
CA THR A 100 10.71 19.30 -67.28
C THR A 100 11.92 18.98 -66.42
N ALA A 101 13.07 18.98 -67.09
CA ALA A 101 14.38 18.68 -66.55
C ALA A 101 14.87 19.80 -65.61
N ALA A 102 15.42 19.41 -64.46
CA ALA A 102 16.28 20.25 -63.65
C ALA A 102 17.56 19.47 -63.33
N GLU A 103 18.67 20.11 -63.68
CA GLU A 103 20.05 19.66 -63.68
C GLU A 103 20.56 19.46 -62.25
N ALA A 104 20.89 18.22 -61.89
CA ALA A 104 21.40 17.86 -60.57
C ALA A 104 22.93 18.03 -60.51
N GLN A 105 23.39 18.93 -59.64
CA GLN A 105 24.78 18.94 -59.16
C GLN A 105 24.96 17.90 -58.03
N PRO A 106 26.04 17.10 -58.02
CA PRO A 106 26.33 16.21 -56.90
C PRO A 106 26.97 17.00 -55.75
N SER A 107 26.16 17.40 -54.76
CA SER A 107 26.66 17.80 -53.45
C SER A 107 26.85 16.55 -52.60
N SER A 108 28.08 16.08 -52.49
CA SER A 108 28.48 15.01 -51.57
C SER A 108 28.55 15.56 -50.15
N THR A 109 27.39 15.77 -49.52
CA THR A 109 27.30 15.99 -48.09
C THR A 109 27.29 14.62 -47.43
N VAL A 110 28.44 14.23 -46.84
CA VAL A 110 28.55 13.02 -46.02
C VAL A 110 27.68 13.23 -44.78
N THR A 111 26.50 12.63 -44.76
CA THR A 111 25.69 12.49 -43.54
C THR A 111 26.54 11.72 -42.52
N PRO A 112 26.80 12.26 -41.32
CA PRO A 112 27.45 11.48 -40.27
C PRO A 112 26.61 10.22 -40.03
N ALA A 113 27.25 9.06 -40.11
CA ALA A 113 26.62 7.81 -39.70
C ALA A 113 26.05 8.02 -38.30
N ALA A 114 24.74 7.78 -38.14
CA ALA A 114 24.09 7.83 -36.85
C ALA A 114 24.92 7.01 -35.87
N GLN A 115 25.44 7.67 -34.82
CA GLN A 115 26.13 6.99 -33.75
C GLN A 115 25.15 5.95 -33.21
N ALA A 116 25.51 4.67 -33.31
CA ALA A 116 24.70 3.59 -32.75
C ALA A 116 24.54 3.90 -31.26
N GLU A 117 23.30 4.14 -30.83
CA GLU A 117 22.98 4.33 -29.41
C GLU A 117 23.57 3.14 -28.63
N ALA A 118 24.22 3.44 -27.50
CA ALA A 118 24.69 2.40 -26.61
C ALA A 118 23.52 1.45 -26.28
N PRO A 119 23.75 0.13 -26.22
CA PRO A 119 22.67 -0.82 -25.93
C PRO A 119 22.00 -0.43 -24.61
N ARG A 120 20.69 -0.18 -24.66
CA ARG A 120 19.88 0.11 -23.47
C ARG A 120 19.99 -1.08 -22.52
N THR A 121 20.11 -0.80 -21.22
CA THR A 121 20.09 -1.84 -20.19
C THR A 121 18.77 -2.61 -20.25
N LEU A 122 18.75 -3.85 -19.75
CA LEU A 122 17.52 -4.67 -19.72
C LEU A 122 16.41 -3.96 -18.94
N ILE A 123 16.75 -3.32 -17.82
CA ILE A 123 15.79 -2.58 -17.01
C ILE A 123 15.19 -1.38 -17.76
N ALA A 124 15.99 -0.63 -18.51
CA ALA A 124 15.46 0.49 -19.31
C ALA A 124 14.47 0.00 -20.37
N GLN A 125 14.75 -1.15 -21.00
CA GLN A 125 13.81 -1.76 -21.95
C GLN A 125 12.53 -2.24 -21.26
N ALA A 126 12.63 -2.78 -20.05
CA ALA A 126 11.48 -3.22 -19.26
C ALA A 126 10.60 -2.02 -18.85
N LEU A 127 11.19 -0.92 -18.41
CA LEU A 127 10.45 0.30 -18.04
C LEU A 127 9.73 0.95 -19.25
N ASP A 128 10.25 0.76 -20.46
CA ASP A 128 9.62 1.23 -21.70
C ASP A 128 8.45 0.32 -22.17
N SER A 129 8.28 -0.88 -21.60
CA SER A 129 7.25 -1.86 -21.98
C SER A 129 6.70 -2.58 -20.74
N PRO A 130 5.54 -2.15 -20.21
CA PRO A 130 4.87 -2.80 -19.09
C PRO A 130 4.67 -4.32 -19.26
N GLY A 131 4.42 -4.79 -20.48
CA GLY A 131 4.34 -6.22 -20.78
C GLY A 131 5.67 -6.95 -20.65
N LEU A 132 6.78 -6.32 -21.06
CA LEU A 132 8.12 -6.87 -20.84
C LEU A 132 8.50 -6.85 -19.36
N MET A 133 8.18 -5.77 -18.64
CA MET A 133 8.39 -5.69 -17.19
C MET A 133 7.66 -6.82 -16.47
N TRP A 134 6.37 -6.99 -16.75
CA TRP A 134 5.55 -8.06 -16.16
C TRP A 134 6.19 -9.44 -16.36
N CYS A 135 6.58 -9.76 -17.60
CA CYS A 135 7.20 -11.05 -17.89
C CYS A 135 8.56 -11.23 -17.19
N LEU A 136 9.40 -10.20 -17.17
CA LEU A 136 10.73 -10.28 -16.55
C LEU A 136 10.63 -10.42 -15.03
N ALA A 137 9.75 -9.66 -14.38
CA ALA A 137 9.50 -9.78 -12.95
C ALA A 137 9.00 -11.19 -12.60
N ASP A 138 7.98 -11.70 -13.32
CA ASP A 138 7.42 -13.05 -13.10
C ASP A 138 8.44 -14.18 -13.37
N LYS A 139 9.18 -14.12 -14.48
CA LYS A 139 10.04 -15.24 -14.91
C LYS A 139 11.46 -15.21 -14.37
N VAL A 140 11.96 -14.05 -13.97
CA VAL A 140 13.36 -13.82 -13.59
C VAL A 140 13.49 -13.27 -12.17
N GLY A 141 12.48 -12.56 -11.67
CA GLY A 141 12.54 -11.80 -10.42
C GLY A 141 13.19 -10.44 -10.64
N MET A 142 12.61 -9.40 -10.04
CA MET A 142 13.08 -8.03 -10.25
C MET A 142 14.50 -7.80 -9.73
N GLU A 143 14.84 -8.35 -8.56
CA GLU A 143 16.19 -8.27 -8.01
C GLU A 143 17.23 -8.82 -9.00
N THR A 144 16.95 -9.98 -9.60
CA THR A 144 17.80 -10.56 -10.64
C THR A 144 17.91 -9.62 -11.84
N VAL A 145 16.81 -9.06 -12.33
CA VAL A 145 16.81 -8.11 -13.47
C VAL A 145 17.73 -6.91 -13.21
N LEU A 146 17.74 -6.40 -11.98
CA LEU A 146 18.60 -5.29 -11.56
C LEU A 146 20.07 -5.68 -11.48
N GLN A 147 20.37 -6.82 -10.86
CA GLN A 147 21.74 -7.35 -10.78
C GLN A 147 22.38 -7.57 -12.16
N LEU A 148 21.58 -7.88 -13.19
CA LEU A 148 22.06 -8.06 -14.56
C LEU A 148 22.62 -6.79 -15.22
N SER A 149 22.46 -5.63 -14.58
CA SER A 149 23.19 -4.42 -14.97
C SER A 149 24.67 -4.46 -14.56
N HIS A 150 25.01 -5.28 -13.56
CA HIS A 150 26.35 -5.39 -12.97
C HIS A 150 27.04 -6.73 -13.26
N ARG A 151 26.30 -7.77 -13.67
CA ARG A 151 26.84 -9.08 -14.04
C ARG A 151 26.21 -9.64 -15.30
N ALA A 152 26.91 -10.58 -15.94
CA ALA A 152 26.33 -11.36 -17.04
C ALA A 152 25.25 -12.32 -16.52
N PRO A 153 24.19 -12.60 -17.32
CA PRO A 153 23.19 -13.59 -16.95
C PRO A 153 23.75 -15.00 -16.99
N THR A 154 23.29 -15.84 -16.07
CA THR A 154 23.48 -17.29 -16.13
C THR A 154 22.77 -17.87 -17.35
N ALA A 155 23.08 -19.12 -17.71
CA ALA A 155 22.41 -19.78 -18.82
C ALA A 155 20.88 -19.89 -18.60
N GLN A 156 20.45 -20.11 -17.35
CA GLN A 156 19.04 -20.20 -16.99
C GLN A 156 18.35 -18.84 -17.07
N GLU A 157 18.93 -17.78 -16.50
CA GLU A 157 18.39 -16.42 -16.58
C GLU A 157 18.29 -15.95 -18.04
N ASN A 158 19.34 -16.17 -18.84
CA ASN A 158 19.35 -15.84 -20.27
C ASN A 158 18.27 -16.62 -21.04
N TYR A 159 17.97 -17.86 -20.63
CA TYR A 159 16.85 -18.61 -21.21
C TYR A 159 15.50 -17.98 -20.85
N SER A 160 15.24 -17.67 -19.58
CA SER A 160 14.01 -16.99 -19.15
C SER A 160 13.81 -15.62 -19.80
N ILE A 161 14.86 -14.79 -19.85
CA ILE A 161 14.84 -13.48 -20.51
C ILE A 161 14.47 -13.65 -21.99
N ARG A 162 15.08 -14.62 -22.67
CA ARG A 162 14.77 -14.89 -24.08
C ARG A 162 13.31 -15.31 -24.27
N LEU A 163 12.74 -16.10 -23.36
CA LEU A 163 11.32 -16.46 -23.44
C LEU A 163 10.43 -15.21 -23.44
N CYS A 164 10.70 -14.23 -22.58
CA CYS A 164 9.98 -12.95 -22.61
C CYS A 164 10.11 -12.25 -23.97
N PHE A 165 11.34 -12.12 -24.50
CA PHE A 165 11.53 -11.50 -25.82
C PHE A 165 10.94 -12.29 -27.00
N PHE A 166 10.70 -13.59 -26.83
CA PHE A 166 10.07 -14.43 -27.85
C PHE A 166 8.54 -14.32 -27.84
N ASP A 167 7.90 -14.17 -26.67
CA ASP A 167 6.46 -13.96 -26.59
C ASP A 167 6.05 -12.50 -26.83
N LYS A 168 6.35 -12.03 -28.05
CA LYS A 168 5.97 -10.68 -28.49
C LYS A 168 4.46 -10.47 -28.50
N ARG A 169 3.66 -11.54 -28.54
CA ARG A 169 2.20 -11.43 -28.59
C ARG A 169 1.67 -11.13 -27.19
N GLU A 170 2.15 -11.84 -26.17
CA GLU A 170 1.79 -11.58 -24.78
C GLU A 170 2.25 -10.20 -24.33
N ILE A 171 3.51 -9.82 -24.62
CA ILE A 171 4.02 -8.47 -24.32
C ILE A 171 3.14 -7.40 -24.96
N ALA A 172 2.86 -7.52 -26.26
CA ALA A 172 2.03 -6.53 -26.95
C ALA A 172 0.58 -6.50 -26.45
N ALA A 173 0.06 -7.63 -25.95
CA ALA A 173 -1.27 -7.68 -25.33
C ALA A 173 -1.29 -6.90 -24.02
N TRP A 174 -0.28 -7.09 -23.15
CA TRP A 174 -0.14 -6.34 -21.91
C TRP A 174 0.11 -4.86 -22.14
N ASP A 175 1.00 -4.50 -23.06
CA ASP A 175 1.28 -3.10 -23.44
C ASP A 175 0.01 -2.39 -23.94
N ALA A 176 -0.90 -3.11 -24.59
CA ALA A 176 -2.19 -2.58 -25.03
C ALA A 176 -3.28 -2.58 -23.94
N GLU A 177 -3.15 -3.44 -22.92
CA GLU A 177 -4.15 -3.60 -21.87
C GLU A 177 -3.93 -2.65 -20.69
N TRP A 178 -2.68 -2.42 -20.29
CA TRP A 178 -2.37 -1.54 -19.16
C TRP A 178 -2.95 -0.13 -19.29
N PRO A 179 -2.86 0.57 -20.45
CA PRO A 179 -3.51 1.86 -20.61
C PRO A 179 -5.03 1.81 -20.34
N LYS A 180 -5.71 0.72 -20.72
CA LYS A 180 -7.15 0.58 -20.48
C LYS A 180 -7.46 0.37 -19.00
N ARG A 181 -6.66 -0.43 -18.29
CA ARG A 181 -6.80 -0.66 -16.84
C ARG A 181 -6.58 0.64 -16.06
N ILE A 182 -5.56 1.41 -16.44
CA ILE A 182 -5.29 2.73 -15.87
C ILE A 182 -6.47 3.66 -16.16
N ASP A 183 -6.94 3.76 -17.41
CA ASP A 183 -8.08 4.63 -17.74
C ASP A 183 -9.36 4.23 -16.98
N ALA A 184 -9.60 2.93 -16.78
CA ALA A 184 -10.72 2.42 -15.99
C ALA A 184 -10.61 2.83 -14.50
N ALA A 185 -9.41 2.90 -13.93
CA ALA A 185 -9.18 3.40 -12.57
C ALA A 185 -9.63 4.87 -12.37
N PHE A 186 -9.80 5.62 -13.45
CA PHE A 186 -10.27 7.01 -13.45
C PHE A 186 -11.65 7.18 -14.10
N ALA A 187 -12.45 6.10 -14.17
CA ALA A 187 -13.83 6.17 -14.63
C ALA A 187 -14.60 7.30 -13.92
N PRO A 188 -15.43 8.10 -14.62
CA PRO A 188 -16.14 9.20 -14.00
C PRO A 188 -17.03 8.72 -12.83
N ALA A 189 -16.88 9.35 -11.67
CA ALA A 189 -17.78 9.17 -10.53
C ALA A 189 -18.67 10.40 -10.37
N VAL A 190 -19.93 10.17 -9.98
CA VAL A 190 -20.84 11.24 -9.56
C VAL A 190 -20.71 11.36 -8.05
N CYS A 191 -20.14 12.47 -7.57
CA CYS A 191 -20.14 12.74 -6.14
C CYS A 191 -21.56 13.05 -5.67
N GLY A 192 -21.95 12.51 -4.52
CA GLY A 192 -23.14 12.96 -3.82
C GLY A 192 -23.04 14.44 -3.44
N ASP A 193 -24.17 15.03 -3.07
CA ASP A 193 -24.17 16.36 -2.48
C ASP A 193 -23.34 16.34 -1.20
N LYS A 194 -22.53 17.39 -1.00
CA LYS A 194 -21.78 17.54 0.25
C LYS A 194 -22.79 17.56 1.41
N PRO A 195 -22.72 16.62 2.35
CA PRO A 195 -23.67 16.57 3.46
C PRO A 195 -23.58 17.86 4.29
N THR A 196 -24.74 18.35 4.74
CA THR A 196 -24.81 19.42 5.74
C THR A 196 -24.36 18.83 7.07
N LYS A 197 -23.28 19.36 7.64
CA LYS A 197 -22.70 18.85 8.88
C LYS A 197 -23.14 19.71 10.05
N ASP A 198 -24.23 19.29 10.68
CA ASP A 198 -24.70 19.85 11.94
C ASP A 198 -24.20 18.98 13.10
N PHE A 199 -22.87 18.90 13.26
CA PHE A 199 -22.28 18.15 14.38
C PHE A 199 -22.58 18.85 15.72
N PRO A 200 -22.68 18.09 16.83
CA PRO A 200 -22.72 18.68 18.17
C PRO A 200 -21.59 19.68 18.38
N ALA A 201 -21.85 20.78 19.10
CA ALA A 201 -20.85 21.81 19.37
C ALA A 201 -19.64 21.30 20.19
N SER A 202 -19.80 20.16 20.88
CA SER A 202 -18.73 19.47 21.59
C SER A 202 -17.77 18.71 20.66
N TYR A 203 -18.12 18.50 19.39
CA TYR A 203 -17.26 17.82 18.44
C TYR A 203 -16.29 18.82 17.82
N TYR A 204 -15.15 18.33 17.36
CA TYR A 204 -14.22 19.15 16.62
C TYR A 204 -14.82 19.64 15.28
N GLN A 205 -14.79 20.96 15.07
CA GLN A 205 -15.42 21.61 13.92
C GLN A 205 -14.46 21.98 12.79
N GLY A 206 -13.14 21.84 13.00
CA GLY A 206 -12.12 22.26 12.03
C GLY A 206 -11.85 21.23 10.92
N PRO A 207 -10.79 21.47 10.11
CA PRO A 207 -10.38 20.56 9.03
C PRO A 207 -9.76 19.26 9.56
N LEU A 208 -9.91 18.19 8.79
CA LEU A 208 -9.26 16.89 9.07
C LEU A 208 -8.31 16.51 7.93
N ILE A 209 -7.16 15.93 8.28
CA ILE A 209 -6.31 15.20 7.33
C ILE A 209 -6.39 13.72 7.71
N ASP A 210 -6.78 12.88 6.77
CA ASP A 210 -6.79 11.43 6.93
C ASP A 210 -5.38 10.90 6.69
N SER A 211 -4.61 10.68 7.75
CA SER A 211 -3.21 10.24 7.60
C SER A 211 -3.07 8.77 7.22
N HIS A 212 -4.15 8.01 7.05
CA HIS A 212 -4.04 6.60 6.67
C HIS A 212 -5.17 6.15 5.74
N LEU A 213 -4.87 6.10 4.44
CA LEU A 213 -5.80 5.64 3.41
C LEU A 213 -5.09 4.70 2.43
N HIS A 214 -5.55 3.46 2.31
CA HIS A 214 -5.08 2.59 1.23
C HIS A 214 -5.81 2.90 -0.07
N ILE A 215 -5.06 2.95 -1.17
CA ILE A 215 -5.60 2.99 -2.51
C ILE A 215 -5.71 1.54 -3.01
N PRO A 216 -6.86 1.11 -3.57
CA PRO A 216 -6.97 -0.23 -4.10
C PRO A 216 -5.92 -0.51 -5.20
N GLN A 217 -5.45 -1.74 -5.31
CA GLN A 217 -4.49 -2.09 -6.36
C GLN A 217 -5.14 -2.09 -7.75
N LEU A 218 -4.32 -1.93 -8.78
CA LEU A 218 -4.73 -2.28 -10.14
C LEU A 218 -4.94 -3.79 -10.23
N PRO A 219 -5.97 -4.26 -10.96
CA PRO A 219 -6.05 -5.67 -11.28
C PRO A 219 -4.84 -6.05 -12.14
N ASP A 220 -4.21 -7.15 -11.79
CA ASP A 220 -3.00 -7.73 -12.40
C ASP A 220 -3.23 -9.17 -12.90
N ASP A 221 -4.46 -9.66 -12.78
CA ASP A 221 -4.89 -10.94 -13.34
C ASP A 221 -4.72 -11.02 -14.87
N THR A 222 -4.54 -12.25 -15.36
CA THR A 222 -4.18 -12.56 -16.75
C THR A 222 -5.15 -11.98 -17.77
N VAL A 223 -4.62 -11.60 -18.94
CA VAL A 223 -5.42 -11.08 -20.06
C VAL A 223 -6.30 -12.20 -20.64
N GLY A 224 -7.56 -12.22 -20.26
CA GLY A 224 -8.62 -12.95 -20.98
C GLY A 224 -8.87 -14.41 -20.59
N ASP A 225 -8.32 -14.94 -19.50
CA ASP A 225 -8.58 -16.33 -19.08
C ASP A 225 -8.73 -16.52 -17.55
N ALA A 226 -9.27 -17.69 -17.19
CA ALA A 226 -9.54 -18.17 -15.83
C ALA A 226 -8.26 -18.37 -15.00
N PRO A 227 -8.33 -18.31 -13.64
CA PRO A 227 -7.17 -18.47 -12.76
C PRO A 227 -6.37 -19.73 -13.09
N VAL A 228 -5.05 -19.58 -13.14
CA VAL A 228 -4.13 -20.67 -13.45
C VAL A 228 -4.14 -21.64 -12.26
N ASP A 229 -4.67 -22.86 -12.48
CA ASP A 229 -4.65 -23.92 -11.47
C ASP A 229 -3.20 -24.28 -11.10
N GLY A 230 -2.84 -24.13 -9.82
CA GLY A 230 -1.66 -24.76 -9.22
C GLY A 230 -0.57 -23.84 -8.67
N TYR A 231 -0.66 -22.52 -8.83
CA TYR A 231 0.18 -21.59 -8.05
C TYR A 231 -0.42 -21.41 -6.67
N VAL A 232 0.37 -21.71 -5.63
CA VAL A 232 0.02 -21.42 -4.23
C VAL A 232 0.94 -20.29 -3.81
N GLU A 233 0.39 -19.08 -3.74
CA GLU A 233 1.10 -17.93 -3.19
C GLU A 233 1.52 -18.21 -1.75
N THR A 234 2.64 -17.62 -1.35
CA THR A 234 2.97 -17.46 0.07
C THR A 234 1.85 -16.65 0.73
N ARG A 235 1.24 -17.21 1.77
CA ARG A 235 0.07 -16.64 2.43
C ARG A 235 0.43 -16.21 3.84
N GLY A 236 0.12 -14.96 4.17
CA GLY A 236 0.13 -14.46 5.54
C GLY A 236 -1.02 -15.01 6.38
N ALA A 237 -0.99 -14.70 7.68
CA ALA A 237 -1.87 -15.26 8.70
C ALA A 237 -3.38 -15.04 8.45
N GLU A 238 -3.77 -13.94 7.80
CA GLU A 238 -5.18 -13.61 7.54
C GLU A 238 -5.59 -13.77 6.08
N SER A 239 -4.73 -14.31 5.21
CA SER A 239 -5.04 -14.46 3.78
C SER A 239 -6.37 -15.20 3.53
N ASP A 240 -6.68 -16.18 4.39
CA ASP A 240 -7.94 -16.94 4.33
C ASP A 240 -9.17 -16.06 4.62
N LEU A 241 -9.05 -15.04 5.49
CA LEU A 241 -10.13 -14.09 5.77
C LEU A 241 -10.39 -13.18 4.57
N TYR A 242 -9.33 -12.68 3.92
CA TYR A 242 -9.46 -11.91 2.68
C TYR A 242 -10.13 -12.69 1.56
N ASP A 243 -9.90 -14.00 1.48
CA ASP A 243 -10.58 -14.86 0.51
C ASP A 243 -12.08 -14.99 0.76
N THR A 244 -12.56 -14.76 1.99
CA THR A 244 -14.00 -14.74 2.31
C THR A 244 -14.72 -13.51 1.77
N ILE A 245 -14.00 -12.43 1.45
CA ILE A 245 -14.59 -11.21 0.89
C ILE A 245 -15.19 -11.53 -0.47
N ALA A 246 -16.48 -11.24 -0.62
CA ALA A 246 -17.21 -11.41 -1.89
C ALA A 246 -16.51 -10.65 -3.02
N LYS A 247 -16.48 -11.22 -4.23
CA LYS A 247 -15.70 -10.68 -5.36
C LYS A 247 -16.03 -9.22 -5.68
N GLU A 248 -17.31 -8.86 -5.60
CA GLU A 248 -17.84 -7.50 -5.79
C GLU A 248 -17.46 -6.53 -4.67
N GLN A 249 -17.06 -7.05 -3.51
CA GLN A 249 -16.60 -6.29 -2.35
C GLN A 249 -15.07 -6.24 -2.24
N ARG A 250 -14.33 -6.95 -3.11
CA ARG A 250 -12.87 -6.82 -3.18
C ARG A 250 -12.49 -5.51 -3.85
N PRO A 251 -11.75 -4.62 -3.19
CA PRO A 251 -11.43 -3.31 -3.74
C PRO A 251 -10.34 -3.45 -4.82
N LEU A 252 -10.71 -3.15 -6.07
CA LEU A 252 -9.82 -3.18 -7.23
C LEU A 252 -10.11 -1.98 -8.13
N LEU A 253 -9.07 -1.22 -8.47
CA LEU A 253 -9.20 -0.05 -9.31
C LEU A 253 -9.67 -0.42 -10.74
N GLY A 254 -10.66 0.32 -11.23
CA GLY A 254 -11.28 0.10 -12.54
C GLY A 254 -12.24 -1.09 -12.61
N ARG A 255 -12.52 -1.76 -11.48
CA ARG A 255 -13.47 -2.88 -11.41
C ARG A 255 -14.59 -2.62 -10.42
N THR A 256 -14.23 -2.50 -9.16
CA THR A 256 -15.16 -2.29 -8.04
C THR A 256 -14.98 -0.89 -7.45
N MET A 257 -13.81 -0.28 -7.66
CA MET A 257 -13.46 1.06 -7.20
C MET A 257 -12.79 1.90 -8.28
N ASP A 258 -12.82 3.22 -8.12
CA ASP A 258 -12.13 4.19 -8.97
C ASP A 258 -11.67 5.39 -8.13
N ILE A 259 -10.62 6.07 -8.60
CA ILE A 259 -10.01 7.21 -7.89
C ILE A 259 -10.98 8.37 -7.74
N ASN A 260 -11.89 8.59 -8.70
CA ASN A 260 -12.82 9.71 -8.63
C ASN A 260 -13.83 9.50 -7.50
N ARG A 261 -14.30 8.27 -7.30
CA ARG A 261 -15.18 7.90 -6.18
C ARG A 261 -14.48 8.06 -4.84
N ILE A 262 -13.24 7.61 -4.71
CA ILE A 262 -12.44 7.82 -3.48
C ILE A 262 -12.30 9.33 -3.19
N ALA A 263 -11.99 10.14 -4.22
CA ALA A 263 -11.89 11.58 -4.08
C ALA A 263 -13.23 12.25 -3.71
N CYS A 264 -14.37 11.73 -4.21
CA CYS A 264 -15.70 12.18 -3.79
C CYS A 264 -15.92 11.91 -2.30
N THR A 265 -15.66 10.68 -1.85
CA THR A 265 -15.81 10.27 -0.45
C THR A 265 -15.01 11.17 0.47
N LEU A 266 -13.70 11.37 0.21
CA LEU A 266 -12.84 12.26 0.99
C LEU A 266 -13.38 13.69 1.11
N ARG A 267 -13.90 14.25 0.00
CA ARG A 267 -14.47 15.61 0.00
C ARG A 267 -15.79 15.69 0.76
N ASN A 268 -16.64 14.66 0.65
CA ASN A 268 -17.96 14.62 1.28
C ASN A 268 -17.84 14.34 2.79
N GLU A 269 -16.92 13.47 3.21
CA GLU A 269 -16.56 13.28 4.62
C GLU A 269 -15.75 14.47 5.20
N GLY A 270 -15.32 15.42 4.36
CA GLY A 270 -14.75 16.70 4.77
C GLY A 270 -13.28 16.64 5.17
N SER A 271 -12.58 15.60 4.75
CA SER A 271 -11.12 15.52 4.78
C SER A 271 -10.55 16.50 3.74
N ILE A 272 -9.57 17.29 4.13
CA ILE A 272 -8.93 18.26 3.21
C ILE A 272 -7.76 17.64 2.45
N LYS A 273 -7.13 16.62 3.03
CA LYS A 273 -6.02 15.81 2.48
C LYS A 273 -6.12 14.38 3.01
N ALA A 274 -5.49 13.45 2.32
CA ALA A 274 -5.25 12.09 2.78
C ALA A 274 -3.82 11.65 2.43
N PHE A 275 -3.16 10.95 3.35
CA PHE A 275 -1.95 10.18 3.04
C PHE A 275 -2.41 8.88 2.41
N ALA A 276 -2.06 8.70 1.14
CA ALA A 276 -2.60 7.66 0.30
C ALA A 276 -1.52 6.68 -0.11
N PHE A 277 -1.69 5.42 0.30
CA PHE A 277 -0.76 4.34 0.02
C PHE A 277 -1.11 3.70 -1.32
N PHE A 278 -0.23 3.84 -2.31
CA PHE A 278 -0.41 3.30 -3.66
C PHE A 278 0.33 1.97 -3.81
N PRO A 279 -0.37 0.83 -3.89
CA PRO A 279 0.25 -0.48 -4.08
C PRO A 279 1.06 -0.51 -5.37
N THR A 280 2.33 -0.86 -5.26
CA THR A 280 3.28 -0.90 -6.37
C THR A 280 4.09 -2.20 -6.29
N PHE A 281 3.85 -3.10 -7.22
CA PHE A 281 4.56 -4.38 -7.31
C PHE A 281 5.56 -4.36 -8.47
N PRO A 282 6.66 -5.13 -8.40
CA PRO A 282 7.64 -5.18 -9.48
C PRO A 282 7.03 -5.43 -10.87
N GLU A 283 6.06 -6.33 -10.97
CA GLU A 283 5.37 -6.77 -12.18
C GLU A 283 4.57 -5.64 -12.84
N ILE A 284 4.12 -4.66 -12.05
CA ILE A 284 3.25 -3.56 -12.50
C ILE A 284 3.82 -2.19 -12.15
N THR A 285 5.14 -2.09 -11.95
CA THR A 285 5.83 -0.88 -11.51
C THR A 285 5.37 0.39 -12.25
N VAL A 286 5.45 0.39 -13.58
CA VAL A 286 5.11 1.57 -14.39
C VAL A 286 3.59 1.86 -14.36
N PRO A 287 2.69 0.88 -14.60
CA PRO A 287 1.25 1.11 -14.47
C PRO A 287 0.79 1.64 -13.11
N ALA A 288 1.31 1.08 -12.00
CA ALA A 288 0.94 1.49 -10.64
C ALA A 288 1.39 2.93 -10.34
N ILE A 289 2.63 3.28 -10.70
CA ILE A 289 3.17 4.63 -10.52
C ILE A 289 2.42 5.65 -11.40
N GLU A 290 1.99 5.27 -12.60
CA GLU A 290 1.16 6.14 -13.45
C GLU A 290 -0.21 6.43 -12.81
N VAL A 291 -0.80 5.48 -12.07
CA VAL A 291 -2.02 5.74 -11.28
C VAL A 291 -1.75 6.75 -10.17
N ALA A 292 -0.67 6.59 -9.40
CA ALA A 292 -0.30 7.56 -8.37
C ALA A 292 -0.09 8.96 -8.98
N TYR A 293 0.66 9.05 -10.09
CA TYR A 293 0.91 10.29 -10.82
C TYR A 293 -0.38 10.98 -11.28
N ARG A 294 -1.26 10.27 -11.99
CA ARG A 294 -2.54 10.83 -12.46
C ARG A 294 -3.46 11.23 -11.31
N THR A 295 -3.40 10.50 -10.19
CA THR A 295 -4.17 10.83 -8.99
C THR A 295 -3.74 12.18 -8.42
N VAL A 296 -2.44 12.39 -8.20
CA VAL A 296 -1.94 13.68 -7.68
C VAL A 296 -2.03 14.81 -8.70
N GLU A 297 -1.89 14.54 -10.00
CA GLU A 297 -2.08 15.55 -11.04
C GLU A 297 -3.53 16.06 -11.06
N ARG A 298 -4.50 15.15 -10.91
CA ARG A 298 -5.93 15.48 -10.93
C ARG A 298 -6.43 16.06 -9.61
N TYR A 299 -5.83 15.66 -8.50
CA TYR A 299 -6.25 15.99 -7.14
C TYR A 299 -5.06 16.44 -6.26
N PRO A 300 -4.29 17.46 -6.68
CA PRO A 300 -3.00 17.82 -6.06
C PRO A 300 -3.13 18.30 -4.62
N SER A 301 -4.29 18.87 -4.27
CA SER A 301 -4.55 19.33 -2.91
C SER A 301 -5.03 18.22 -1.98
N LEU A 302 -5.44 17.06 -2.50
CA LEU A 302 -6.18 16.05 -1.75
C LEU A 302 -5.34 14.82 -1.39
N PHE A 303 -4.40 14.39 -2.22
CA PHE A 303 -3.62 13.18 -1.97
C PHE A 303 -2.15 13.51 -1.71
N VAL A 304 -1.60 12.90 -0.66
CA VAL A 304 -0.17 12.85 -0.34
C VAL A 304 0.27 11.41 -0.60
N PRO A 305 0.94 11.13 -1.73
CA PRO A 305 1.21 9.77 -2.16
C PRO A 305 2.36 9.12 -1.38
N PHE A 306 2.11 7.92 -0.89
CA PHE A 306 3.11 6.99 -0.40
C PHE A 306 3.24 5.82 -1.38
N LEU A 307 4.48 5.39 -1.63
CA LEU A 307 4.77 4.19 -2.40
C LEU A 307 4.65 2.99 -1.47
N GLN A 308 3.62 2.17 -1.64
CA GLN A 308 3.42 0.93 -0.88
C GLN A 308 3.92 -0.25 -1.71
N ALA A 309 5.14 -0.72 -1.45
CA ALA A 309 5.70 -1.85 -2.18
C ALA A 309 5.58 -3.16 -1.42
N SER A 310 5.38 -4.25 -2.15
CA SER A 310 5.60 -5.60 -1.65
C SER A 310 6.24 -6.47 -2.73
N ALA A 311 7.03 -7.45 -2.30
CA ALA A 311 7.65 -8.44 -3.16
C ALA A 311 7.99 -9.71 -2.36
N ASN A 312 7.94 -10.87 -3.02
CA ASN A 312 8.43 -12.14 -2.46
C ASN A 312 7.81 -12.51 -1.10
N GLY A 313 6.54 -12.19 -0.86
CA GLY A 313 5.87 -12.51 0.39
C GLY A 313 6.20 -11.58 1.55
N ALA A 314 6.81 -10.42 1.30
CA ALA A 314 7.10 -9.38 2.27
C ALA A 314 6.54 -8.02 1.82
N THR A 315 6.11 -7.18 2.77
CA THR A 315 5.68 -5.78 2.51
C THR A 315 6.85 -4.83 2.28
N THR A 316 7.91 -5.31 1.65
CA THR A 316 8.99 -4.48 1.18
C THR A 316 9.70 -5.17 0.02
N LEU A 317 10.73 -4.54 -0.50
CA LEU A 317 11.61 -5.06 -1.54
C LEU A 317 13.04 -4.64 -1.25
N ALA A 318 14.01 -5.06 -2.07
CA ALA A 318 15.39 -4.60 -1.90
C ALA A 318 15.53 -3.13 -2.30
N GLY A 319 16.36 -2.36 -1.60
CA GLY A 319 16.58 -0.93 -1.88
C GLY A 319 16.92 -0.60 -3.35
N GLU A 320 17.65 -1.48 -4.06
CA GLU A 320 17.89 -1.30 -5.51
C GLU A 320 16.59 -1.28 -6.34
N SER A 321 15.60 -2.09 -5.95
CA SER A 321 14.28 -2.09 -6.59
C SER A 321 13.49 -0.84 -6.22
N LEU A 322 13.58 -0.38 -4.96
CA LEU A 322 12.96 0.87 -4.53
C LEU A 322 13.49 2.06 -5.32
N GLU A 323 14.81 2.14 -5.51
CA GLU A 323 15.49 3.17 -6.30
C GLU A 323 14.95 3.21 -7.75
N VAL A 324 14.75 2.04 -8.36
CA VAL A 324 14.18 1.96 -9.72
C VAL A 324 12.74 2.41 -9.76
N MET A 325 11.91 2.03 -8.77
CA MET A 325 10.52 2.49 -8.71
C MET A 325 10.46 4.02 -8.55
N LEU A 326 11.22 4.60 -7.63
CA LEU A 326 11.31 6.05 -7.45
C LEU A 326 11.85 6.77 -8.71
N GLY A 327 12.71 6.10 -9.47
CA GLY A 327 13.25 6.59 -10.74
C GLY A 327 12.24 6.72 -11.88
N VAL A 328 11.08 6.03 -11.82
CA VAL A 328 10.03 6.13 -12.87
C VAL A 328 9.42 7.53 -12.91
N ARG A 329 9.17 8.11 -11.73
CA ARG A 329 8.68 9.50 -11.54
C ARG A 329 9.39 10.12 -10.34
N PRO A 330 10.59 10.70 -10.53
CA PRO A 330 11.34 11.33 -9.44
C PRO A 330 10.52 12.42 -8.74
N ASN A 331 10.60 12.47 -7.41
CA ASN A 331 9.87 13.41 -6.54
C ASN A 331 8.34 13.26 -6.56
N LEU A 332 7.79 12.17 -7.11
CA LEU A 332 6.35 11.93 -7.06
C LEU A 332 5.88 11.62 -5.64
N PHE A 333 6.59 10.77 -4.91
CA PHE A 333 6.14 10.27 -3.60
C PHE A 333 6.61 11.17 -2.46
N PHE A 334 5.76 11.35 -1.45
CA PHE A 334 6.13 11.98 -0.17
C PHE A 334 6.81 10.98 0.75
N GLY A 335 6.37 9.72 0.71
CA GLY A 335 6.87 8.69 1.60
C GLY A 335 6.89 7.29 0.99
N PHE A 336 7.52 6.38 1.72
CA PHE A 336 7.56 4.96 1.47
C PHE A 336 6.80 4.22 2.56
N GLY A 337 5.92 3.31 2.17
CA GLY A 337 5.03 2.59 3.07
C GLY A 337 3.62 2.53 2.52
N GLU A 338 2.68 1.89 3.22
CA GLU A 338 2.89 1.16 4.46
C GLU A 338 3.75 -0.10 4.25
N VAL A 339 4.83 -0.22 5.02
CA VAL A 339 5.70 -1.40 5.07
C VAL A 339 5.78 -1.94 6.49
N GLY A 340 6.23 -3.17 6.67
CA GLY A 340 6.42 -3.79 7.99
C GLY A 340 5.75 -5.15 8.12
N SER A 341 4.96 -5.31 9.17
CA SER A 341 4.15 -6.49 9.40
C SER A 341 2.85 -6.39 8.62
N SER A 342 2.59 -7.33 7.71
CA SER A 342 1.28 -7.47 7.08
C SER A 342 0.63 -8.80 7.47
N PRO A 343 -0.71 -8.79 7.64
CA PRO A 343 -1.46 -10.01 7.83
C PRO A 343 -1.61 -10.86 6.54
N THR A 344 -1.35 -10.28 5.37
CA THR A 344 -1.43 -10.97 4.06
C THR A 344 -0.09 -11.51 3.59
N GLU A 345 1.01 -11.00 4.10
CA GLU A 345 2.37 -11.42 3.75
C GLU A 345 2.89 -12.51 4.70
N SER A 346 3.66 -13.47 4.18
CA SER A 346 4.20 -14.57 4.99
C SER A 346 5.46 -14.17 5.75
N ASP A 347 6.21 -13.22 5.20
CA ASP A 347 7.55 -12.86 5.64
C ASP A 347 7.51 -11.41 6.13
N ASN A 348 7.62 -11.23 7.44
CA ASN A 348 7.63 -9.93 8.09
C ASN A 348 9.02 -9.70 8.71
N PRO A 349 10.02 -9.25 7.92
CA PRO A 349 11.37 -9.08 8.43
C PRO A 349 11.44 -8.01 9.52
N ALA A 350 12.43 -8.14 10.42
CA ALA A 350 12.65 -7.15 11.46
C ALA A 350 13.09 -5.80 10.84
N PRO A 351 12.66 -4.64 11.37
CA PRO A 351 12.96 -3.32 10.79
C PRO A 351 14.45 -2.94 10.73
N ASP A 352 15.33 -3.63 11.46
CA ASP A 352 16.80 -3.47 11.42
C ASP A 352 17.50 -4.56 10.59
N SER A 353 16.75 -5.34 9.83
CA SER A 353 17.30 -6.34 8.90
C SER A 353 17.88 -5.69 7.63
N GLU A 354 18.75 -6.42 6.94
CA GLU A 354 19.47 -5.93 5.76
C GLU A 354 18.54 -5.34 4.68
N ILE A 355 17.40 -6.00 4.40
CA ILE A 355 16.42 -5.53 3.42
C ILE A 355 15.88 -4.15 3.78
N TYR A 356 15.39 -3.98 5.02
CA TYR A 356 14.85 -2.69 5.48
C TYR A 356 15.94 -1.63 5.63
N THR A 357 17.14 -1.98 6.10
CA THR A 357 18.23 -0.99 6.18
C THR A 357 18.63 -0.45 4.80
N GLY A 358 18.57 -1.28 3.76
CA GLY A 358 18.76 -0.83 2.37
C GLY A 358 17.64 0.11 1.92
N ASP A 359 16.39 -0.15 2.31
CA ASP A 359 15.26 0.74 2.04
C ASP A 359 15.41 2.08 2.78
N TRP A 360 15.84 2.07 4.05
CA TRP A 360 16.05 3.28 4.84
C TRP A 360 17.14 4.17 4.25
N GLU A 361 18.19 3.59 3.67
CA GLU A 361 19.21 4.33 2.94
C GLU A 361 18.62 5.05 1.72
N VAL A 362 17.80 4.36 0.91
CA VAL A 362 17.12 4.96 -0.24
C VAL A 362 16.14 6.04 0.21
N VAL A 363 15.32 5.77 1.22
CA VAL A 363 14.37 6.74 1.78
C VAL A 363 15.09 8.01 2.26
N ARG A 364 16.20 7.86 3.01
CA ARG A 364 17.03 8.99 3.43
C ARG A 364 17.56 9.78 2.24
N ASP A 365 18.09 9.09 1.23
CA ASP A 365 18.74 9.71 0.08
C ASP A 365 17.73 10.47 -0.82
N HIS A 366 16.46 10.05 -0.83
CA HIS A 366 15.35 10.72 -1.51
C HIS A 366 14.57 11.69 -0.61
N GLY A 367 14.91 11.79 0.69
CA GLY A 367 14.22 12.68 1.64
C GLY A 367 12.76 12.30 1.89
N LEU A 368 12.43 11.00 1.82
CA LEU A 368 11.08 10.49 2.02
C LEU A 368 10.77 10.29 3.52
N ALA A 369 9.48 10.33 3.87
CA ALA A 369 9.01 9.78 5.15
C ALA A 369 8.82 8.26 5.04
N VAL A 370 8.92 7.55 6.16
CA VAL A 370 8.58 6.12 6.26
C VAL A 370 7.25 5.97 6.98
N TRP A 371 6.35 5.15 6.44
CA TRP A 371 5.18 4.65 7.15
C TRP A 371 5.38 3.17 7.50
N TYR A 372 5.49 2.85 8.78
CA TYR A 372 5.87 1.52 9.26
C TYR A 372 4.81 0.91 10.19
N HIS A 373 4.36 -0.31 9.87
CA HIS A 373 3.53 -1.14 10.75
C HIS A 373 4.40 -2.19 11.47
N PRO A 374 4.71 -2.03 12.76
CA PRO A 374 5.48 -3.02 13.50
C PRO A 374 4.70 -4.32 13.72
N GLY A 375 5.41 -5.45 13.65
CA GLY A 375 4.89 -6.75 14.02
C GLY A 375 5.21 -7.12 15.46
N GLU A 376 4.64 -8.22 15.94
CA GLU A 376 5.00 -8.78 17.24
C GLU A 376 6.51 -9.00 17.36
N GLY A 377 7.10 -8.55 18.46
CA GLY A 377 8.54 -8.68 18.70
C GLY A 377 9.43 -7.70 17.92
N HIS A 378 8.86 -6.77 17.13
CA HIS A 378 9.65 -5.82 16.34
C HIS A 378 10.01 -4.53 17.08
N ILE A 379 9.57 -4.33 18.33
CA ILE A 379 9.71 -3.04 19.03
C ILE A 379 11.18 -2.64 19.23
N GLU A 380 12.03 -3.56 19.70
CA GLU A 380 13.44 -3.26 19.93
C GLU A 380 14.21 -3.04 18.63
N SER A 381 13.91 -3.81 17.57
CA SER A 381 14.52 -3.62 16.25
C SER A 381 14.05 -2.33 15.59
N LEU A 382 12.79 -1.94 15.79
CA LEU A 382 12.27 -0.69 15.28
C LEU A 382 12.98 0.50 15.95
N GLU A 383 13.13 0.46 17.27
CA GLU A 383 13.85 1.53 17.98
C GLU A 383 15.32 1.63 17.55
N ARG A 384 15.99 0.50 17.26
CA ARG A 384 17.34 0.52 16.67
C ARG A 384 17.35 1.16 15.28
N ALA A 385 16.43 0.76 14.40
CA ALA A 385 16.33 1.34 13.06
C ALA A 385 16.08 2.86 13.10
N ILE A 386 15.20 3.32 13.99
CA ILE A 386 14.92 4.75 14.20
C ILE A 386 16.19 5.51 14.63
N GLN A 387 17.00 4.91 15.52
CA GLN A 387 18.23 5.51 16.04
C GLN A 387 19.39 5.49 15.04
N ASP A 388 19.44 4.47 14.19
CA ASP A 388 20.44 4.35 13.13
C ASP A 388 20.15 5.28 11.94
N PHE A 389 18.89 5.69 11.76
CA PHE A 389 18.43 6.62 10.71
C PHE A 389 17.71 7.86 11.30
N PRO A 390 18.38 8.68 12.13
CA PRO A 390 17.74 9.81 12.81
C PRO A 390 17.28 10.93 11.85
N GLU A 391 17.77 10.95 10.61
CA GLU A 391 17.35 11.88 9.55
C GLU A 391 16.03 11.48 8.89
N VAL A 392 15.65 10.20 8.98
CA VAL A 392 14.39 9.70 8.41
C VAL A 392 13.26 9.98 9.39
N THR A 393 12.14 10.50 8.87
CA THR A 393 10.91 10.62 9.65
C THR A 393 10.16 9.30 9.60
N PHE A 394 9.92 8.70 10.77
CA PHE A 394 9.13 7.48 10.90
C PHE A 394 7.72 7.84 11.39
N ILE A 395 6.71 7.41 10.64
CA ILE A 395 5.32 7.43 11.04
C ILE A 395 4.91 5.99 11.30
N VAL A 396 4.45 5.71 12.52
CA VAL A 396 4.12 4.36 12.94
C VAL A 396 2.68 4.29 13.44
N HIS A 397 2.07 3.13 13.30
CA HIS A 397 0.71 2.87 13.79
C HIS A 397 0.59 1.42 14.26
N GLY A 398 -0.59 1.03 14.75
CA GLY A 398 -0.89 -0.34 15.14
C GLY A 398 -0.90 -0.60 16.65
N ASP A 399 -1.66 -1.62 17.02
CA ASP A 399 -1.92 -2.03 18.40
C ASP A 399 -0.67 -2.57 19.11
N VAL A 400 0.22 -3.24 18.37
CA VAL A 400 1.45 -3.86 18.90
C VAL A 400 2.41 -2.83 19.51
N ILE A 401 2.55 -1.65 18.89
CA ILE A 401 3.48 -0.59 19.34
C ILE A 401 2.86 0.34 20.37
N ARG A 402 1.53 0.45 20.40
CA ARG A 402 0.79 1.36 21.29
C ARG A 402 1.22 1.29 22.77
N PRO A 403 1.52 0.12 23.39
CA PRO A 403 2.00 0.08 24.78
C PRO A 403 3.39 0.69 25.00
N TYR A 404 4.17 0.91 23.94
CA TYR A 404 5.57 1.34 24.00
C TYR A 404 5.77 2.76 23.44
N ILE A 405 4.77 3.30 22.74
CA ILE A 405 4.91 4.51 21.93
C ILE A 405 5.29 5.75 22.74
N ASP A 406 4.77 5.94 23.95
CA ASP A 406 5.08 7.08 24.85
C ASP A 406 6.61 7.21 25.05
N GLY A 407 7.25 6.09 25.43
CA GLY A 407 8.69 6.06 25.62
C GLY A 407 9.48 6.21 24.31
N ILE A 408 8.97 5.69 23.20
CA ILE A 408 9.62 5.86 21.89
C ILE A 408 9.60 7.33 21.47
N LEU A 409 8.47 8.03 21.63
CA LEU A 409 8.32 9.45 21.30
C LEU A 409 9.20 10.34 22.18
N ASP A 410 9.36 10.01 23.47
CA ASP A 410 10.27 10.70 24.39
C ASP A 410 11.73 10.69 23.90
N ARG A 411 12.16 9.57 23.30
CA ARG A 411 13.57 9.35 22.95
C ARG A 411 13.90 9.68 21.50
N ASN A 412 12.90 9.65 20.62
CA ASN A 412 13.10 9.71 19.17
C ASN A 412 12.26 10.85 18.57
N PRO A 413 12.85 12.05 18.39
CA PRO A 413 12.10 13.23 17.95
C PRO A 413 11.61 13.14 16.49
N ASN A 414 12.14 12.22 15.69
CA ASN A 414 11.79 11.93 14.31
C ASN A 414 10.64 10.92 14.16
N VAL A 415 9.96 10.55 15.25
CA VAL A 415 8.84 9.61 15.23
C VAL A 415 7.51 10.32 15.41
N TYR A 416 6.52 9.90 14.63
CA TYR A 416 5.12 10.28 14.72
C TYR A 416 4.25 9.02 14.84
N PHE A 417 3.09 9.16 15.48
CA PHE A 417 2.13 8.08 15.64
C PHE A 417 0.77 8.43 15.02
N THR A 418 0.19 7.50 14.28
CA THR A 418 -1.20 7.61 13.81
C THR A 418 -2.10 6.68 14.60
N TYR A 419 -3.18 7.23 15.17
CA TYR A 419 -4.26 6.41 15.73
C TYR A 419 -5.35 6.20 14.68
N ASN A 420 -5.72 4.95 14.48
CA ASN A 420 -6.67 4.45 13.47
C ASN A 420 -7.49 3.25 13.98
N ASP A 421 -7.06 2.61 15.06
CA ASP A 421 -7.66 1.47 15.76
C ASP A 421 -8.59 1.88 16.93
N ILE A 422 -9.11 3.11 16.91
CA ILE A 422 -9.93 3.68 18.00
C ILE A 422 -11.30 3.01 18.20
N PHE A 423 -11.64 2.05 17.35
CA PHE A 423 -12.81 1.17 17.47
C PHE A 423 -12.39 -0.30 17.42
N ASP A 424 -11.32 -0.65 18.13
CA ASP A 424 -10.68 -1.97 18.20
C ASP A 424 -11.66 -3.17 18.18
N ASP A 425 -12.69 -3.15 19.02
CA ASP A 425 -13.72 -4.20 19.10
C ASP A 425 -14.49 -4.44 17.79
N LEU A 426 -14.53 -3.44 16.91
CA LEU A 426 -15.24 -3.45 15.64
C LEU A 426 -14.31 -3.70 14.45
N ILE A 427 -12.99 -3.86 14.64
CA ILE A 427 -12.05 -4.13 13.55
C ILE A 427 -12.46 -5.36 12.72
N PRO A 428 -12.88 -6.50 13.31
CA PRO A 428 -13.29 -7.65 12.51
C PRO A 428 -14.48 -7.38 11.60
N THR A 429 -15.48 -6.63 12.07
CA THR A 429 -16.65 -6.26 11.24
C THR A 429 -16.32 -5.15 10.26
N PHE A 430 -15.39 -4.25 10.61
CA PHE A 430 -14.90 -3.20 9.73
C PHE A 430 -14.14 -3.76 8.52
N ARG A 431 -13.27 -4.75 8.74
CA ARG A 431 -12.40 -5.33 7.69
C ARG A 431 -13.08 -6.39 6.85
N PHE A 432 -13.89 -7.25 7.48
CA PHE A 432 -14.44 -8.46 6.83
C PHE A 432 -15.96 -8.62 6.96
N GLY A 433 -16.63 -7.70 7.65
CA GLY A 433 -18.06 -7.82 7.95
C GLY A 433 -18.98 -7.13 6.93
N GLU A 434 -20.27 -7.23 7.24
CA GLU A 434 -21.32 -6.53 6.51
C GLU A 434 -21.42 -5.08 6.98
N LYS A 435 -21.56 -4.16 6.01
CA LYS A 435 -21.65 -2.71 6.24
C LYS A 435 -22.67 -2.34 7.31
N GLU A 436 -23.89 -2.88 7.20
CA GLU A 436 -25.00 -2.54 8.09
C GLU A 436 -24.76 -2.98 9.53
N VAL A 437 -24.02 -4.09 9.72
CA VAL A 437 -23.64 -4.58 11.06
C VAL A 437 -22.63 -3.62 11.68
N PHE A 438 -21.55 -3.28 10.96
CA PHE A 438 -20.57 -2.30 11.43
C PHE A 438 -21.22 -0.96 11.78
N VAL A 439 -22.06 -0.41 10.90
CA VAL A 439 -22.76 0.86 11.14
C VAL A 439 -23.67 0.77 12.37
N SER A 440 -24.44 -0.31 12.50
CA SER A 440 -25.31 -0.53 13.65
C SER A 440 -24.52 -0.60 14.94
N ASP A 441 -23.47 -1.40 15.00
CA ASP A 441 -22.66 -1.62 16.20
C ASP A 441 -21.95 -0.33 16.62
N MET A 442 -21.35 0.40 15.67
CA MET A 442 -20.71 1.68 15.93
C MET A 442 -21.68 2.72 16.49
N ARG A 443 -22.92 2.77 15.99
CA ARG A 443 -23.96 3.69 16.49
C ARG A 443 -24.51 3.27 17.85
N ASN A 444 -24.67 1.98 18.10
CA ASN A 444 -25.17 1.47 19.38
C ASN A 444 -24.15 1.64 20.51
N ASP A 445 -22.87 1.48 20.21
CA ASP A 445 -21.78 1.51 21.18
C ASP A 445 -21.00 2.83 21.19
N TRP A 446 -21.51 3.88 20.52
CA TRP A 446 -20.81 5.14 20.28
C TRP A 446 -20.08 5.72 21.51
N ASP A 447 -20.79 5.91 22.62
CA ASP A 447 -20.22 6.48 23.85
C ASP A 447 -19.21 5.54 24.50
N ARG A 448 -19.49 4.22 24.50
CA ARG A 448 -18.60 3.20 25.03
C ARG A 448 -17.28 3.17 24.27
N LEU A 449 -17.35 3.19 22.94
CA LEU A 449 -16.18 3.22 22.06
C LEU A 449 -15.37 4.50 22.32
N LEU A 450 -16.01 5.67 22.39
CA LEU A 450 -15.30 6.94 22.67
C LEU A 450 -14.61 6.94 24.04
N ASP A 451 -15.25 6.37 25.06
CA ASP A 451 -14.66 6.24 26.39
C ASP A 451 -13.46 5.28 26.38
N ALA A 452 -13.56 4.15 25.67
CA ALA A 452 -12.46 3.21 25.50
C ALA A 452 -11.28 3.85 24.74
N ALA A 453 -11.56 4.53 23.62
CA ALA A 453 -10.56 5.24 22.84
C ALA A 453 -9.86 6.32 23.67
N TYR A 454 -10.60 7.11 24.46
CA TYR A 454 -9.99 8.15 25.30
C TYR A 454 -9.19 7.54 26.47
N ALA A 455 -9.65 6.44 27.07
CA ALA A 455 -8.88 5.72 28.08
C ALA A 455 -7.56 5.16 27.51
N MET A 456 -7.56 4.78 26.23
CA MET A 456 -6.41 4.21 25.53
C MET A 456 -5.40 5.29 25.10
N TYR A 457 -5.87 6.40 24.53
CA TYR A 457 -5.03 7.40 23.86
C TYR A 457 -4.93 8.74 24.57
N GLY A 458 -5.83 9.06 25.49
CA GLY A 458 -5.97 10.39 26.07
C GLY A 458 -4.66 10.95 26.64
N SER A 459 -4.06 10.22 27.59
CA SER A 459 -2.80 10.66 28.21
C SER A 459 -1.62 10.65 27.24
N LEU A 460 -1.59 9.71 26.30
CA LEU A 460 -0.51 9.60 25.32
C LEU A 460 -0.48 10.82 24.39
N ILE A 461 -1.65 11.23 23.91
CA ILE A 461 -1.82 12.43 23.07
C ILE A 461 -1.51 13.69 23.88
N GLU A 462 -1.97 13.79 25.13
CA GLU A 462 -1.71 14.96 26.00
C GLU A 462 -0.22 15.12 26.33
N ASN A 463 0.52 14.02 26.43
CA ASN A 463 1.98 14.04 26.66
C ASN A 463 2.77 14.45 25.41
N HIS A 464 2.30 14.10 24.22
CA HIS A 464 3.00 14.36 22.95
C HIS A 464 2.06 14.98 21.88
N PRO A 465 1.43 16.13 22.15
CA PRO A 465 0.37 16.66 21.29
C PRO A 465 0.85 17.00 19.87
N ASP A 466 2.16 17.16 19.68
CA ASP A 466 2.79 17.48 18.41
C ASP A 466 3.31 16.26 17.61
N ARG A 467 3.02 15.04 18.08
CA ARG A 467 3.46 13.78 17.46
C ARG A 467 2.34 12.83 17.04
N TYR A 468 1.08 13.16 17.36
CA TYR A 468 -0.07 12.32 17.01
C TYR A 468 -0.82 12.82 15.78
N MET A 469 -1.30 11.90 14.96
CA MET A 469 -2.21 12.13 13.83
C MET A 469 -3.36 11.13 13.87
N TRP A 470 -4.42 11.40 13.11
CA TRP A 470 -5.58 10.53 12.93
C TRP A 470 -5.57 9.91 11.53
N GLY A 471 -6.03 8.68 11.39
CA GLY A 471 -6.22 8.01 10.10
C GLY A 471 -7.43 7.08 10.12
N THR A 472 -7.98 6.78 8.94
CA THR A 472 -9.12 5.86 8.82
C THR A 472 -8.72 4.40 8.67
N ASP A 473 -7.53 4.14 8.12
CA ASP A 473 -7.02 2.81 7.79
C ASP A 473 -8.05 1.94 7.02
N ARG A 474 -8.75 2.60 6.09
CA ARG A 474 -9.63 1.89 5.15
C ARG A 474 -8.84 1.43 3.94
N GLY A 475 -9.22 0.27 3.43
CA GLY A 475 -8.44 -0.44 2.41
C GLY A 475 -9.02 -1.76 1.98
N ASP A 476 -9.61 -2.50 2.92
CA ASP A 476 -9.84 -3.95 2.81
C ASP A 476 -11.08 -4.33 2.00
N ILE A 477 -12.15 -3.53 2.06
CA ILE A 477 -13.44 -3.87 1.48
C ILE A 477 -14.12 -2.65 0.84
N VAL A 478 -14.79 -2.85 -0.30
CA VAL A 478 -15.33 -1.77 -1.17
C VAL A 478 -16.22 -0.80 -0.41
N TRP A 479 -17.08 -1.28 0.49
CA TRP A 479 -18.02 -0.41 1.20
C TRP A 479 -17.32 0.58 2.16
N GLN A 480 -16.06 0.35 2.55
CA GLN A 480 -15.31 1.31 3.37
C GLN A 480 -15.06 2.65 2.64
N TYR A 481 -15.15 2.64 1.31
CA TYR A 481 -15.04 3.84 0.47
C TYR A 481 -16.39 4.50 0.21
N ASP A 482 -17.49 4.02 0.79
CA ASP A 482 -18.79 4.66 0.66
C ASP A 482 -18.83 5.99 1.41
N GLU A 483 -19.56 6.96 0.86
CA GLU A 483 -19.62 8.33 1.39
C GLU A 483 -20.19 8.39 2.82
N ASP A 484 -21.16 7.53 3.15
CA ASP A 484 -21.77 7.45 4.48
C ASP A 484 -20.83 6.83 5.52
N ILE A 485 -19.95 5.92 5.11
CA ILE A 485 -18.93 5.33 5.98
C ILE A 485 -17.83 6.34 6.25
N GLY A 486 -17.36 7.05 5.23
CA GLY A 486 -16.44 8.17 5.42
C GLY A 486 -16.99 9.22 6.39
N GLN A 487 -18.28 9.57 6.24
CA GLN A 487 -18.96 10.48 7.17
C GLN A 487 -19.03 9.93 8.60
N LEU A 488 -19.34 8.65 8.77
CA LEU A 488 -19.42 8.00 10.07
C LEU A 488 -18.05 8.00 10.78
N LEU A 489 -16.98 7.62 10.08
CA LEU A 489 -15.61 7.61 10.62
C LEU A 489 -15.16 9.02 11.00
N THR A 490 -15.40 10.01 10.14
CA THR A 490 -15.03 11.41 10.43
C THR A 490 -15.89 12.03 11.53
N GLU A 491 -17.16 11.67 11.66
CA GLU A 491 -18.01 12.07 12.78
C GLU A 491 -17.45 11.53 14.10
N TYR A 492 -17.02 10.26 14.11
CA TYR A 492 -16.44 9.62 15.28
C TYR A 492 -15.09 10.24 15.66
N ALA A 493 -14.21 10.44 14.68
CA ALA A 493 -12.95 11.15 14.88
C ALA A 493 -13.18 12.54 15.48
N ARG A 494 -14.16 13.30 14.99
CA ARG A 494 -14.50 14.63 15.53
C ARG A 494 -15.03 14.57 16.95
N ALA A 495 -15.82 13.56 17.28
CA ALA A 495 -16.30 13.34 18.64
C ALA A 495 -15.15 13.02 19.60
N PHE A 496 -14.20 12.18 19.17
CA PHE A 496 -13.01 11.84 19.93
C PHE A 496 -12.08 13.05 20.11
N ILE A 497 -11.72 13.73 19.02
CA ILE A 497 -10.87 14.93 19.02
C ILE A 497 -11.50 16.03 19.89
N GLY A 498 -12.83 16.19 19.85
CA GLY A 498 -13.55 17.18 20.65
C GLY A 498 -13.39 17.03 22.18
N ARG A 499 -12.86 15.90 22.66
CA ARG A 499 -12.59 15.67 24.09
C ARG A 499 -11.30 16.34 24.60
N PHE A 500 -10.40 16.76 23.72
CA PHE A 500 -9.13 17.39 24.08
C PHE A 500 -9.24 18.91 24.20
N ASP A 501 -8.24 19.55 24.81
CA ASP A 501 -8.12 21.00 24.81
C ASP A 501 -8.00 21.55 23.38
N PRO A 502 -8.62 22.71 23.04
CA PRO A 502 -8.65 23.24 21.67
C PRO A 502 -7.28 23.36 20.98
N GLU A 503 -6.22 23.62 21.74
CA GLU A 503 -4.85 23.69 21.21
C GLU A 503 -4.32 22.33 20.74
N ILE A 504 -4.72 21.23 21.40
CA ILE A 504 -4.39 19.85 21.01
C ILE A 504 -5.26 19.40 19.84
N GLN A 505 -6.54 19.80 19.83
CA GLN A 505 -7.50 19.38 18.80
C GLN A 505 -6.98 19.63 17.37
N GLU A 506 -6.47 20.83 17.11
CA GLU A 506 -5.94 21.16 15.77
C GLU A 506 -4.64 20.41 15.44
N MET A 507 -3.84 20.07 16.45
CA MET A 507 -2.58 19.35 16.27
C MET A 507 -2.83 17.95 15.74
N ILE A 508 -3.70 17.19 16.41
CA ILE A 508 -4.06 15.83 16.01
C ILE A 508 -4.97 15.78 14.78
N ALA A 509 -5.82 16.80 14.58
CA ALA A 509 -6.74 16.84 13.45
C ALA A 509 -6.07 17.09 12.10
N TYR A 510 -5.06 17.99 12.05
CA TYR A 510 -4.40 18.31 10.78
C TYR A 510 -3.00 18.92 10.91
N LYS A 511 -2.68 19.72 11.93
CA LYS A 511 -1.44 20.51 11.94
C LYS A 511 -0.17 19.66 12.00
N ASN A 512 -0.20 18.51 12.67
CA ASN A 512 0.96 17.61 12.70
C ASN A 512 1.21 17.01 11.30
N ALA A 513 0.17 16.53 10.63
CA ALA A 513 0.26 16.06 9.25
C ALA A 513 0.69 17.18 8.29
N GLU A 514 0.12 18.37 8.40
CA GLU A 514 0.48 19.53 7.57
C GLU A 514 1.95 19.94 7.77
N ARG A 515 2.45 19.89 9.01
CA ARG A 515 3.86 20.15 9.31
C ARG A 515 4.79 19.12 8.68
N LEU A 516 4.41 17.84 8.69
CA LEU A 516 5.18 16.77 8.04
C LEU A 516 5.25 16.95 6.54
N ILE A 517 4.11 17.26 5.92
CA ILE A 517 4.03 17.56 4.49
C ILE A 517 4.94 18.74 4.16
N GLY A 518 4.95 19.79 4.99
CA GLY A 518 5.78 20.97 4.77
C GLY A 518 5.51 21.60 3.40
N ASP A 519 6.58 21.82 2.63
CA ASP A 519 6.49 22.36 1.26
C ASP A 519 6.27 21.28 0.19
N TYR A 520 6.08 20.01 0.57
CA TYR A 520 5.80 18.95 -0.40
C TYR A 520 4.56 19.29 -1.24
N GLY A 521 4.73 19.29 -2.57
CA GLY A 521 3.67 19.63 -3.51
C GLY A 521 3.41 21.14 -3.71
N ASN A 522 4.23 22.02 -3.13
CA ASN A 522 4.29 23.44 -3.54
C ASN A 522 5.40 23.61 -4.59
N PRO A 523 5.07 23.66 -5.90
CA PRO A 523 6.06 23.84 -6.97
C PRO A 523 6.75 25.21 -6.96
#